data_AF-A0A961K8Z1-F1
#
_entry.id   AF-A0A961K8Z1-F1
#
_cell.length_a   1.000
_cell.length_b   1.000
_cell.length_c   1.000
_cell.angle_alpha   90.00
_cell.angle_beta   90.00
_cell.angle_gamma   90.00
#
_symmetry.space_group_name_H-M   'P 1'
#
loop_
_entity.id
_entity.type
_entity.pdbx_description
1 polymer ?
#
loop_
_entity_poly.entity_id
_entity_poly.type
_entity_poly.pdbx_seq_one_letter_code
_entity_poly.pdbx_strand_id
1 'polypeptide(L)'
;MEFPDNRLLIDLCGQFDRNLAQIEHQLEVQILRRGNQIAIHGDPMARGQAAHVLQALYERLETGRSVEAGDIDGEIRLGGHDDQTLAGDQMELFKGGKVEIKTRKKLVEPRTEAQSTYVRNLFDKELAFGIGPAGT
;
A
#
# COMPACT_ATOMS: atom_id res chain seq x y z
N MET A 1 10.32 -2.75 -15.31
CA MET A 1 9.18 -3.59 -14.89
C MET A 1 8.16 -3.60 -16.01
N GLU A 2 7.48 -4.71 -16.25
CA GLU A 2 6.46 -4.85 -17.28
C GLU A 2 5.14 -5.26 -16.64
N PHE A 3 4.05 -4.61 -17.04
CA PHE A 3 2.71 -4.89 -16.55
C PHE A 3 1.85 -5.43 -17.70
N PRO A 4 1.21 -6.60 -17.57
CA PRO A 4 0.50 -7.23 -18.67
C PRO A 4 -0.85 -6.57 -18.99
N ASP A 5 -1.58 -6.06 -17.98
CA ASP A 5 -2.89 -5.42 -18.19
C ASP A 5 -2.77 -3.89 -18.20
N ASN A 6 -2.92 -3.32 -19.40
CA ASN A 6 -2.88 -1.88 -19.61
C ASN A 6 -4.04 -1.13 -18.91
N ARG A 7 -5.17 -1.79 -18.63
CA ARG A 7 -6.29 -1.17 -17.92
C ARG A 7 -5.94 -0.92 -16.47
N LEU A 8 -5.39 -1.94 -15.82
CA LEU A 8 -4.90 -1.83 -14.44
C LEU A 8 -3.72 -0.87 -14.35
N LEU A 9 -2.85 -0.84 -15.38
CA LEU A 9 -1.76 0.12 -15.43
C LEU A 9 -2.25 1.58 -15.45
N ILE A 10 -3.36 1.89 -16.14
CA ILE A 10 -3.94 3.24 -16.13
C ILE A 10 -4.41 3.61 -14.73
N ASP A 11 -5.07 2.69 -14.03
CA ASP A 11 -5.52 2.90 -12.66
C ASP A 11 -4.34 3.01 -11.67
N LEU A 12 -3.26 2.25 -11.90
CA LEU A 12 -2.01 2.32 -11.14
C LEU A 12 -1.36 3.70 -11.27
N CYS A 13 -1.25 4.23 -12.49
CA CYS A 13 -0.68 5.57 -12.71
C CYS A 13 -1.57 6.68 -12.12
N GLY A 14 -2.88 6.45 -12.11
CA GLY A 14 -3.86 7.43 -11.68
C GLY A 14 -4.00 8.60 -12.66
N GLN A 15 -4.93 9.50 -12.34
CA GLN A 15 -5.20 10.65 -13.20
C GLN A 15 -3.96 11.54 -13.32
N PHE A 16 -3.55 11.86 -14.56
CA PHE A 16 -2.35 12.66 -14.86
C PHE A 16 -1.07 12.11 -14.20
N ASP A 17 -0.94 10.78 -14.09
CA ASP A 17 0.19 10.10 -13.46
C ASP A 17 0.41 10.51 -11.97
N ARG A 18 -0.63 11.01 -11.29
CA ARG A 18 -0.55 11.51 -9.91
C ARG A 18 0.03 10.49 -8.92
N ASN A 19 -0.28 9.20 -9.12
CA ASN A 19 0.18 8.16 -8.20
C ASN A 19 1.68 7.93 -8.39
N LEU A 20 2.16 7.96 -9.64
CA LEU A 20 3.59 7.88 -9.94
C LEU A 20 4.33 9.09 -9.34
N ALA A 21 3.81 10.30 -9.55
CA ALA A 21 4.40 11.52 -9.00
C ALA A 21 4.48 11.49 -7.46
N GLN A 22 3.48 10.90 -6.79
CA GLN A 22 3.51 10.72 -5.34
C GLN A 22 4.63 9.76 -4.91
N ILE A 23 4.81 8.64 -5.61
CA ILE A 23 5.90 7.68 -5.34
C ILE A 23 7.27 8.31 -5.63
N GLU A 24 7.42 9.03 -6.74
CA GLU A 24 8.64 9.76 -7.11
C GLU A 24 9.05 10.75 -6.01
N HIS A 25 8.10 11.55 -5.52
CA HIS A 25 8.35 12.56 -4.51
C HIS A 25 8.72 11.95 -3.15
N GLN A 26 8.08 10.86 -2.73
CA GLN A 26 8.32 10.26 -1.41
C GLN A 26 9.58 9.42 -1.33
N LEU A 27 9.92 8.73 -2.42
CA LEU A 27 11.10 7.85 -2.47
C LEU A 27 12.31 8.52 -3.15
N GLU A 28 12.17 9.78 -3.58
CA GLU A 28 13.23 10.53 -4.29
C GLU A 28 13.76 9.77 -5.53
N VAL A 29 12.86 9.11 -6.25
CA VAL A 29 13.15 8.37 -7.50
C VAL A 29 12.52 9.04 -8.70
N GLN A 30 13.01 8.71 -9.89
CA GLN A 30 12.40 9.07 -11.16
C GLN A 30 11.76 7.85 -11.81
N ILE A 31 10.49 7.96 -12.19
CA ILE A 31 9.67 6.92 -12.78
C ILE A 31 9.29 7.32 -14.21
N LEU A 32 9.66 6.49 -15.18
CA LEU A 32 9.35 6.69 -16.60
C LEU A 32 8.44 5.59 -17.10
N ARG A 33 7.29 5.97 -17.67
CA ARG A 33 6.34 5.04 -18.30
C ARG A 33 6.52 5.01 -19.81
N ARG A 34 6.65 3.82 -20.40
CA ARG A 34 6.67 3.59 -21.84
C ARG A 34 5.77 2.41 -22.20
N GLY A 35 4.57 2.71 -22.70
CA GLY A 35 3.57 1.68 -22.98
C GLY A 35 3.18 0.94 -21.71
N ASN A 36 3.44 -0.36 -21.69
CA ASN A 36 3.18 -1.25 -20.55
C ASN A 36 4.42 -1.46 -19.64
N GLN A 37 5.50 -0.72 -19.90
CA GLN A 37 6.74 -0.80 -19.14
C GLN A 37 6.92 0.43 -18.26
N ILE A 38 7.41 0.20 -17.03
CA ILE A 38 7.85 1.24 -16.10
C ILE A 38 9.34 1.06 -15.81
N ALA A 39 10.10 2.13 -16.01
CA ALA A 39 11.50 2.24 -15.64
C ALA A 39 11.64 3.13 -14.39
N ILE A 40 12.47 2.71 -13.44
CA ILE A 40 12.70 3.41 -12.17
C ILE A 40 14.19 3.72 -12.09
N HIS A 41 14.52 4.99 -11.87
CA HIS A 41 15.87 5.50 -11.75
C HIS A 41 16.04 6.21 -10.40
N GLY A 42 17.20 6.05 -9.78
CA GLY A 42 17.48 6.60 -8.46
C GLY A 42 18.46 5.73 -7.69
N ASP A 43 18.53 5.96 -6.38
CA ASP A 43 19.34 5.14 -5.47
C ASP A 43 18.89 3.66 -5.52
N PRO A 44 19.82 2.68 -5.44
CA PRO A 44 19.46 1.27 -5.49
C PRO A 44 18.43 0.84 -4.44
N MET A 45 18.48 1.36 -3.21
CA MET A 45 17.51 1.05 -2.16
C MET A 45 16.14 1.66 -2.47
N ALA A 46 16.12 2.95 -2.79
CA ALA A 46 14.89 3.66 -3.13
C ALA A 46 14.19 3.07 -4.37
N ARG A 47 14.98 2.64 -5.37
CA ARG A 47 14.47 1.94 -6.55
C ARG A 47 13.85 0.59 -6.21
N GLY A 48 14.45 -0.16 -5.29
CA GLY A 48 13.90 -1.43 -4.79
C GLY A 48 12.56 -1.23 -4.09
N GLN A 49 12.50 -0.25 -3.20
CA GLN A 49 11.26 0.12 -2.50
C GLN A 49 10.17 0.60 -3.47
N ALA A 50 10.51 1.45 -4.44
CA ALA A 50 9.57 1.92 -5.46
C ALA A 50 9.02 0.77 -6.32
N ALA A 51 9.87 -0.19 -6.69
CA ALA A 51 9.45 -1.38 -7.42
C ALA A 51 8.48 -2.24 -6.59
N HIS A 52 8.77 -2.44 -5.29
CA HIS A 52 7.90 -3.17 -4.39
C HIS A 52 6.52 -2.50 -4.25
N VAL A 53 6.49 -1.18 -4.04
CA VAL A 53 5.25 -0.40 -3.94
C VAL A 53 4.43 -0.51 -5.22
N LEU A 54 5.04 -0.32 -6.39
CA LEU A 54 4.33 -0.43 -7.68
C LEU A 54 3.76 -1.85 -7.89
N GLN A 55 4.49 -2.88 -7.49
CA GLN A 55 4.04 -4.27 -7.58
C GLN A 55 2.85 -4.54 -6.65
N ALA A 56 2.94 -4.13 -5.38
CA ALA A 56 1.86 -4.32 -4.39
C ALA A 56 0.57 -3.58 -4.80
N LEU A 57 0.70 -2.36 -5.32
CA LEU A 57 -0.44 -1.59 -5.84
C LEU A 57 -1.06 -2.23 -7.09
N TYR A 58 -0.24 -2.84 -7.96
CA TYR A 58 -0.74 -3.56 -9.12
C TYR A 58 -1.50 -4.83 -8.73
N GLU A 59 -0.96 -5.64 -7.81
CA GLU A 59 -1.63 -6.83 -7.28
C GLU A 59 -2.97 -6.48 -6.60
N ARG A 60 -3.02 -5.36 -5.88
CA ARG A 60 -4.26 -4.82 -5.32
C ARG A 60 -5.30 -4.56 -6.40
N LEU A 61 -4.91 -3.96 -7.52
CA LEU A 61 -5.79 -3.71 -8.67
C LEU A 61 -6.26 -5.01 -9.33
N GLU A 62 -5.40 -6.04 -9.41
CA GLU A 62 -5.78 -7.37 -9.91
C GLU A 62 -6.86 -8.03 -9.05
N THR A 63 -6.89 -7.76 -7.74
CA THR A 63 -7.98 -8.21 -6.85
C THR A 63 -9.27 -7.39 -6.96
N GLY A 64 -9.34 -6.42 -7.89
CA GLY A 64 -10.49 -5.55 -8.11
C GLY A 64 -10.64 -4.41 -7.10
N ARG A 65 -9.59 -4.13 -6.32
CA ARG A 65 -9.56 -3.03 -5.33
C ARG A 65 -8.99 -1.78 -5.98
N SER A 66 -9.58 -0.63 -5.70
CA SER A 66 -9.05 0.65 -6.17
C SER A 66 -7.77 1.06 -5.43
N VAL A 67 -6.93 1.86 -6.09
CA VAL A 67 -5.77 2.52 -5.49
C VAL A 67 -6.12 3.96 -5.13
N GLU A 68 -5.99 4.30 -3.84
CA GLU A 68 -6.09 5.67 -3.33
C GLU A 68 -4.73 6.19 -2.86
N ALA A 69 -4.58 7.53 -2.76
CA ALA A 69 -3.34 8.16 -2.30
C ALA A 69 -2.85 7.62 -0.95
N GLY A 70 -3.76 7.33 -0.02
CA GLY A 70 -3.40 6.79 1.29
C GLY A 70 -2.98 5.31 1.27
N ASP A 71 -3.30 4.57 0.20
CA ASP A 71 -2.78 3.21 0.00
C ASP A 71 -1.28 3.27 -0.38
N ILE A 72 -0.91 4.25 -1.20
CA ILE A 72 0.50 4.53 -1.58
C ILE A 72 1.33 4.84 -0.33
N ASP A 73 0.84 5.72 0.55
CA ASP A 73 1.50 6.06 1.82
C ASP A 73 1.61 4.87 2.79
N GLY A 74 0.69 3.91 2.69
CA GLY A 74 0.70 2.67 3.47
C GLY A 74 1.81 1.74 2.97
N GLU A 75 1.82 1.47 1.68
CA GLU A 75 2.81 0.59 1.04
C GLU A 75 4.24 1.13 1.16
N ILE A 76 4.44 2.46 1.04
CA ILE A 76 5.76 3.07 1.23
C ILE A 76 6.26 2.86 2.66
N ARG A 77 5.40 3.05 3.67
CA ARG A 77 5.76 2.85 5.08
C ARG A 77 6.02 1.39 5.42
N LEU A 78 5.27 0.47 4.81
CA LEU A 78 5.44 -0.96 5.04
C LEU A 78 6.71 -1.49 4.34
N GLY A 79 6.98 -1.04 3.12
CA GLY A 79 8.17 -1.41 2.34
C GLY A 79 9.48 -0.75 2.80
N GLY A 80 9.43 0.21 3.73
CA GLY A 80 10.61 0.84 4.33
C GLY A 80 11.20 0.08 5.53
N HIS A 81 10.54 -0.99 5.99
CA HIS A 81 11.11 -1.93 6.95
C HIS A 81 11.75 -3.09 6.16
N ASP A 82 13.04 -2.95 5.86
CA ASP A 82 13.87 -4.01 5.26
C ASP A 82 13.74 -5.31 6.08
N ASP A 83 13.09 -6.30 5.48
CA ASP A 83 13.52 -7.69 5.30
C ASP A 83 14.53 -8.31 6.29
N GLN A 84 14.28 -8.27 7.61
CA GLN A 84 15.00 -9.14 8.57
C GLN A 84 14.17 -9.84 9.66
N THR A 85 12.84 -9.72 9.72
CA THR A 85 12.08 -10.39 10.82
C THR A 85 10.78 -11.09 10.49
N LEU A 86 10.25 -11.07 9.27
CA LEU A 86 8.84 -11.46 9.08
C LEU A 86 8.54 -12.63 8.13
N ALA A 87 9.56 -13.34 7.61
CA ALA A 87 9.31 -14.57 6.85
C ALA A 87 8.68 -15.70 7.71
N GLY A 88 8.79 -15.63 9.04
CA GLY A 88 8.20 -16.61 9.96
C GLY A 88 6.77 -16.28 10.42
N ASP A 89 6.40 -15.00 10.47
CA ASP A 89 5.17 -14.54 11.13
C ASP A 89 4.09 -14.04 10.16
N GLN A 90 4.46 -13.80 8.89
CA GLN A 90 3.50 -13.40 7.86
C GLN A 90 2.47 -14.51 7.57
N MET A 91 2.85 -15.79 7.70
CA MET A 91 1.94 -16.93 7.48
C MET A 91 0.89 -17.10 8.59
N GLU A 92 1.16 -16.61 9.80
CA GLU A 92 0.20 -16.58 10.92
C GLU A 92 -0.72 -15.34 10.83
N LEU A 93 -0.30 -14.26 10.14
CA LEU A 93 -1.13 -13.08 9.89
C LEU A 93 -2.24 -13.35 8.85
N PHE A 94 -2.06 -14.31 7.95
CA PHE A 94 -3.08 -14.75 6.98
C PHE A 94 -4.15 -15.68 7.56
N LYS A 95 -3.97 -16.20 8.79
CA LYS A 95 -4.97 -17.08 9.45
C LYS A 95 -6.06 -16.33 10.20
N GLY A 96 -5.81 -15.08 10.61
CA GLY A 96 -6.83 -14.20 11.17
C GLY A 96 -7.37 -13.30 10.06
N GLY A 97 -8.46 -13.72 9.41
CA GLY A 97 -9.02 -13.09 8.21
C GLY A 97 -8.94 -11.55 8.21
N LYS A 98 -8.57 -10.98 7.05
CA LYS A 98 -8.42 -9.54 6.81
C LYS A 98 -9.55 -8.78 7.51
N VAL A 99 -9.22 -8.05 8.57
CA VAL A 99 -10.25 -7.41 9.40
C VAL A 99 -10.71 -6.14 8.68
N GLU A 100 -11.75 -6.27 7.88
CA GLU A 100 -12.34 -5.21 7.08
C GLU A 100 -13.52 -4.58 7.84
N ILE A 101 -13.45 -3.28 8.14
CA ILE A 101 -14.56 -2.54 8.74
C ILE A 101 -15.41 -1.95 7.62
N LYS A 102 -16.58 -2.54 7.37
CA LYS A 102 -17.59 -1.98 6.48
C LYS A 102 -18.37 -0.87 7.19
N THR A 103 -18.05 0.38 6.89
CA THR A 103 -18.90 1.52 7.29
C THR A 103 -19.94 1.82 6.20
N ARG A 104 -21.01 2.55 6.55
CA ARG A 104 -22.06 2.94 5.59
C ARG A 104 -21.54 3.75 4.38
N LYS A 105 -20.39 4.41 4.51
CA LYS A 105 -19.81 5.28 3.48
C LYS A 105 -18.61 4.67 2.77
N LYS A 106 -17.84 3.81 3.45
CA LYS A 106 -16.56 3.32 2.94
C LYS A 106 -16.12 2.02 3.60
N LEU A 107 -15.44 1.17 2.83
CA LEU A 107 -14.69 0.04 3.35
C LEU A 107 -13.38 0.57 3.96
N VAL A 108 -13.18 0.34 5.25
CA VAL A 108 -11.98 0.77 5.97
C VAL A 108 -11.15 -0.47 6.30
N GLU A 109 -9.92 -0.49 5.83
CA GLU A 109 -8.94 -1.53 6.14
C GLU A 109 -7.75 -0.92 6.89
N PRO A 110 -7.18 -1.64 7.86
CA PRO A 110 -5.98 -1.18 8.54
C PRO A 110 -4.79 -1.18 7.58
N ARG A 111 -4.14 -0.02 7.44
CA ARG A 111 -2.98 0.23 6.58
C ARG A 111 -1.64 0.14 7.33
N THR A 112 -1.67 0.11 8.66
CA THR A 112 -0.48 -0.01 9.51
C THR A 112 -0.66 -1.14 10.52
N GLU A 113 0.46 -1.62 11.07
CA GLU A 113 0.43 -2.64 12.13
C GLU A 113 -0.34 -2.14 13.37
N ALA A 114 -0.11 -0.90 13.77
CA ALA A 114 -0.84 -0.25 14.86
C ALA A 114 -2.35 -0.19 14.60
N GLN A 115 -2.76 0.10 13.35
CA GLN A 115 -4.16 0.07 12.96
C GLN A 115 -4.73 -1.36 13.01
N SER A 116 -3.96 -2.36 12.59
CA SER A 116 -4.39 -3.76 12.65
C SER A 116 -4.64 -4.21 14.09
N THR A 117 -3.73 -3.87 15.00
CA THR A 117 -3.88 -4.13 16.44
C THR A 117 -5.06 -3.36 17.03
N TYR A 118 -5.26 -2.11 16.63
CA TYR A 118 -6.43 -1.33 17.05
C TYR A 118 -7.75 -1.98 16.61
N VAL A 119 -7.84 -2.42 15.35
CA VAL A 119 -9.04 -3.08 14.83
C VAL A 119 -9.29 -4.41 15.54
N ARG A 120 -8.27 -5.21 15.83
CA ARG A 120 -8.43 -6.44 16.64
C ARG A 120 -8.97 -6.12 18.04
N ASN A 121 -8.41 -5.11 18.70
CA ASN A 121 -8.87 -4.67 20.02
C ASN A 121 -10.31 -4.15 20.00
N LEU A 122 -10.76 -3.57 18.88
CA LEU A 122 -12.14 -3.12 18.71
C LEU A 122 -13.15 -4.29 18.72
N PHE A 123 -12.77 -5.46 18.22
CA PHE A 123 -13.63 -6.66 18.25
C PHE A 123 -13.51 -7.46 19.55
N ASP A 124 -12.34 -7.43 20.20
CA ASP A 124 -12.08 -8.19 21.44
C ASP A 124 -12.56 -7.48 22.72
N LYS A 125 -12.68 -6.14 22.70
CA LYS A 125 -13.00 -5.33 23.88
C LYS A 125 -14.36 -4.62 23.72
N GLU A 126 -15.13 -4.58 24.81
CA GLU A 126 -16.41 -3.84 24.85
C GLU A 126 -16.23 -2.32 24.75
N LEU A 127 -15.07 -1.79 25.15
CA LEU A 127 -14.74 -0.38 25.10
C LEU A 127 -13.28 -0.16 24.66
N ALA A 128 -13.10 0.59 23.57
CA ALA A 128 -11.79 0.96 23.05
C ALA A 128 -11.70 2.48 22.87
N PHE A 129 -10.62 3.09 23.37
CA PHE A 129 -10.33 4.51 23.17
C PHE A 129 -9.27 4.68 22.08
N GLY A 130 -9.62 5.36 20.99
CA GLY A 130 -8.67 5.77 19.95
C GLY A 130 -8.11 7.15 20.27
N ILE A 131 -6.82 7.25 20.63
CA ILE A 131 -6.13 8.52 20.84
C ILE A 131 -5.15 8.70 19.67
N GLY A 132 -5.43 9.66 18.81
CA GLY A 132 -4.56 10.05 17.70
C GLY A 132 -4.50 11.57 17.57
N PRO A 133 -3.45 12.12 16.95
CA PRO A 133 -3.37 13.55 16.67
C PRO A 133 -4.57 13.98 15.80
N ALA A 134 -5.21 15.09 16.14
CA ALA A 134 -6.35 15.59 15.38
C ALA A 134 -5.90 16.01 13.97
N GLY A 135 -6.36 15.29 12.94
CA GLY A 135 -6.25 15.72 11.54
C GLY A 135 -5.37 14.88 10.61
N THR A 136 -4.97 13.66 10.97
CA THR A 136 -4.34 12.70 10.03
C THR A 136 -5.35 11.87 9.26
#